data_AF-A0A6S7D498-F1
#
_entry.id   AF-A0A6S7D498-F1
#
_cell.length_a   1.000
_cell.length_b   1.000
_cell.length_c   1.000
_cell.angle_alpha   90.00
_cell.angle_beta   90.00
_cell.angle_gamma   90.00
#
_symmetry.space_group_name_H-M   'P 1'
#
loop_
_entity.id
_entity.type
_entity.pdbx_description
1 polymer ?
#
loop_
_entity_poly.entity_id
_entity_poly.type
_entity_poly.pdbx_seq_one_letter_code
_entity_poly.pdbx_strand_id
1 'polypeptide(L)'
;MRMKALALCLMTGFAATAAAQDSTLTLRQALKQMPQVVLSSTDAMQIVFLDVQAWRGLEPAAPSADGMRRLSIARQIRPLESIGSGLQSWSENAKVPFDEVAFFAGFGRAPANISYWGLKNKEAVGKLVASLKRIDFAAVEGDAPGLIANDSEGKMNLQKANQQDPWRGMMGMPSFVLPLNRALIQASSAKGMQILAQPTPSVADSEIVAASLAGLKEGVPADRGQIVQAAVISPIMGLATVDPAKVLLSTSVDADIAKQNLKAAVEANRKGIPPYFSGILADAQVNKLPAVVISLAYADCATARQAVDGIRAAWKQSMAGAQDAKVTGTTVQAGKLCAAVVRATAPKADDAGNPVLAEVMNRYMRREFTLLQIGTAP
;
A
#
# COMPACT_ATOMS: atom_id res chain seq x y z
N MET A 1 -60.99 -26.92 34.58
CA MET A 1 -59.52 -27.13 34.57
C MET A 1 -59.02 -27.01 33.14
N ARG A 2 -58.14 -26.02 32.89
CA ARG A 2 -57.18 -25.82 31.78
C ARG A 2 -57.29 -24.44 31.12
N MET A 3 -56.49 -23.54 31.69
CA MET A 3 -56.08 -22.24 31.16
C MET A 3 -55.48 -22.39 29.75
N LYS A 4 -55.84 -21.51 28.82
CA LYS A 4 -55.06 -21.27 27.60
C LYS A 4 -54.34 -19.93 27.76
N ALA A 5 -53.04 -20.00 28.02
CA ALA A 5 -52.14 -18.87 28.01
C ALA A 5 -51.95 -18.37 26.56
N LEU A 6 -52.22 -17.10 26.31
CA LEU A 6 -51.74 -16.43 25.10
C LEU A 6 -50.26 -16.08 25.29
N ALA A 7 -49.40 -16.73 24.51
CA ALA A 7 -47.99 -16.40 24.42
C ALA A 7 -47.83 -15.10 23.61
N LEU A 8 -47.34 -14.05 24.27
CA LEU A 8 -46.82 -12.86 23.63
C LEU A 8 -45.50 -13.23 22.94
N CYS A 9 -45.49 -13.29 21.61
CA CYS A 9 -44.25 -13.36 20.85
C CYS A 9 -43.56 -11.98 20.86
N LEU A 10 -42.59 -11.81 21.77
CA LEU A 10 -41.59 -10.75 21.69
C LEU A 10 -40.71 -11.00 20.46
N MET A 11 -41.01 -10.30 19.37
CA MET A 11 -40.11 -10.18 18.22
C MET A 11 -38.93 -9.28 18.62
N THR A 12 -37.92 -9.86 19.25
CA THR A 12 -36.60 -9.24 19.37
C THR A 12 -35.97 -9.24 17.97
N GLY A 13 -36.23 -8.17 17.22
CA GLY A 13 -35.51 -7.89 15.99
C GLY A 13 -34.03 -7.75 16.31
N PHE A 14 -33.23 -8.68 15.82
CA PHE A 14 -31.78 -8.52 15.74
C PHE A 14 -31.50 -7.40 14.74
N ALA A 15 -31.51 -6.15 15.22
CA ALA A 15 -30.73 -5.10 14.59
C ALA A 15 -29.26 -5.47 14.78
N ALA A 16 -28.74 -6.30 13.88
CA ALA A 16 -27.30 -6.43 13.71
C ALA A 16 -26.82 -5.05 13.26
N THR A 17 -26.40 -4.21 14.19
CA THR A 17 -25.53 -3.08 13.90
C THR A 17 -24.36 -3.66 13.13
N ALA A 18 -24.33 -3.44 11.81
CA ALA A 18 -23.18 -3.75 10.99
C ALA A 18 -22.03 -2.90 11.57
N ALA A 19 -21.21 -3.53 12.43
CA ALA A 19 -20.03 -2.87 12.96
C ALA A 19 -19.20 -2.44 11.76
N ALA A 20 -18.91 -1.14 11.68
CA ALA A 20 -18.13 -0.59 10.60
C ALA A 20 -16.80 -1.37 10.50
N GLN A 21 -16.55 -1.96 9.33
CA GLN A 21 -15.38 -2.80 9.11
C GLN A 21 -14.11 -1.95 9.25
N ASP A 22 -13.12 -2.45 9.98
CA ASP A 22 -11.84 -1.76 10.19
C ASP A 22 -11.24 -1.33 8.84
N SER A 23 -11.11 -0.01 8.64
CA SER A 23 -10.65 0.61 7.38
C SER A 23 -9.24 0.19 6.96
N THR A 24 -8.45 -0.34 7.89
CA THR A 24 -7.08 -0.82 7.65
C THR A 24 -7.01 -2.33 7.41
N LEU A 25 -8.13 -3.05 7.47
CA LEU A 25 -8.15 -4.50 7.45
C LEU A 25 -7.46 -5.10 6.22
N THR A 26 -7.83 -4.65 5.02
CA THR A 26 -7.28 -5.16 3.75
C THR A 26 -5.79 -4.88 3.65
N LEU A 27 -5.35 -3.66 3.98
CA LEU A 27 -3.95 -3.29 4.00
C LEU A 27 -3.15 -4.16 4.98
N ARG A 28 -3.65 -4.34 6.21
CA ARG A 28 -3.02 -5.23 7.21
C ARG A 28 -2.96 -6.68 6.71
N GLN A 29 -3.99 -7.17 6.03
CA GLN A 29 -3.98 -8.50 5.43
C GLN A 29 -2.91 -8.63 4.34
N ALA A 30 -2.73 -7.60 3.52
CA ALA A 30 -1.66 -7.57 2.51
C ALA A 30 -0.28 -7.60 3.14
N LEU A 31 -0.03 -6.76 4.15
CA LEU A 31 1.24 -6.70 4.86
C LEU A 31 1.56 -8.00 5.62
N LYS A 32 0.54 -8.75 6.05
CA LYS A 32 0.70 -10.10 6.63
C LYS A 32 1.18 -11.16 5.62
N GLN A 33 1.03 -10.93 4.32
CA GLN A 33 1.52 -11.86 3.29
C GLN A 33 3.00 -11.60 2.94
N MET A 34 3.57 -10.49 3.39
CA MET A 34 4.92 -10.08 2.99
C MET A 34 5.90 -10.33 4.13
N PRO A 35 7.05 -10.97 3.87
CA PRO A 35 8.08 -11.11 4.89
C PRO A 35 8.66 -9.74 5.26
N GLN A 36 8.99 -9.57 6.54
CA GLN A 36 9.50 -8.31 7.08
C GLN A 36 10.81 -7.86 6.40
N VAL A 37 11.59 -8.78 5.82
CA VAL A 37 12.82 -8.47 5.06
C VAL A 37 12.58 -7.47 3.92
N VAL A 38 11.36 -7.36 3.40
CA VAL A 38 11.00 -6.35 2.39
C VAL A 38 11.22 -4.91 2.89
N LEU A 39 11.12 -4.67 4.20
CA LEU A 39 11.37 -3.37 4.83
C LEU A 39 12.86 -2.96 4.84
N SER A 40 13.78 -3.84 4.41
CA SER A 40 15.19 -3.46 4.26
C SER A 40 15.49 -2.76 2.94
N SER A 41 14.49 -2.56 2.07
CA SER A 41 14.66 -1.80 0.82
C SER A 41 15.05 -0.35 1.11
N THR A 42 15.93 0.19 0.27
CA THR A 42 16.34 1.61 0.27
C THR A 42 15.39 2.51 -0.53
N ASP A 43 14.21 2.01 -0.89
CA ASP A 43 13.18 2.81 -1.53
C ASP A 43 12.49 3.75 -0.52
N ALA A 44 12.16 4.96 -0.99
CA ALA A 44 11.34 5.90 -0.21
C ALA A 44 9.92 5.35 0.01
N MET A 45 9.34 4.71 -1.02
CA MET A 45 8.11 3.92 -0.93
C MET A 45 8.50 2.44 -0.99
N GLN A 46 8.61 1.80 0.16
CA GLN A 46 9.12 0.42 0.28
C GLN A 46 8.09 -0.60 -0.19
N ILE A 47 6.82 -0.38 0.12
CA ILE A 47 5.70 -1.23 -0.29
C ILE A 47 4.59 -0.31 -0.76
N VAL A 48 3.93 -0.65 -1.87
CA VAL A 48 2.71 -0.01 -2.33
C VAL A 48 1.55 -0.99 -2.36
N PHE A 49 0.34 -0.47 -2.26
CA PHE A 49 -0.89 -1.24 -2.07
C PHE A 49 -2.06 -0.57 -2.78
N LEU A 50 -2.98 -1.37 -3.31
CA LEU A 50 -4.30 -0.99 -3.80
C LEU A 50 -5.36 -1.89 -3.15
N ASP A 51 -6.38 -1.29 -2.54
CA ASP A 51 -7.62 -1.99 -2.21
C ASP A 51 -8.52 -1.98 -3.45
N VAL A 52 -8.74 -3.17 -4.01
CA VAL A 52 -9.49 -3.32 -5.26
C VAL A 52 -10.93 -2.88 -5.07
N GLN A 53 -11.56 -3.22 -3.94
CA GLN A 53 -12.97 -2.91 -3.72
C GLN A 53 -13.19 -1.42 -3.47
N ALA A 54 -12.30 -0.78 -2.72
CA ALA A 54 -12.36 0.67 -2.51
C ALA A 54 -12.20 1.44 -3.82
N TRP A 55 -11.30 1.00 -4.71
CA TRP A 55 -11.15 1.61 -6.04
C TRP A 55 -12.32 1.32 -6.97
N ARG A 56 -12.84 0.08 -6.98
CA ARG A 56 -14.04 -0.28 -7.75
C ARG A 56 -15.28 0.52 -7.33
N GLY A 57 -15.39 0.85 -6.04
CA GLY A 57 -16.45 1.73 -5.54
C GLY A 57 -16.38 3.17 -6.09
N LEU A 58 -15.20 3.62 -6.55
CA LEU A 58 -15.03 4.91 -7.22
C LEU A 58 -15.27 4.83 -8.73
N GLU A 59 -15.02 3.66 -9.31
CA GLU A 59 -15.03 3.42 -10.75
C GLU A 59 -16.05 2.33 -11.14
N PRO A 60 -17.33 2.40 -10.73
CA PRO A 60 -18.24 1.24 -10.78
C PRO A 60 -18.46 0.67 -12.19
N ALA A 61 -18.43 1.51 -13.23
CA ALA A 61 -18.63 1.09 -14.61
C ALA A 61 -17.34 0.54 -15.26
N ALA A 62 -16.35 1.40 -15.47
CA ALA A 62 -15.08 1.08 -16.10
C ALA A 62 -14.02 2.11 -15.69
N PRO A 63 -12.72 1.82 -15.82
CA PRO A 63 -11.67 2.74 -15.41
C PRO A 63 -11.72 4.05 -16.20
N SER A 64 -12.00 5.17 -15.53
CA SER A 64 -11.93 6.51 -16.09
C SER A 64 -10.50 7.04 -16.14
N ALA A 65 -10.26 8.10 -16.93
CA ALA A 65 -8.97 8.79 -16.94
C ALA A 65 -8.59 9.32 -15.55
N ASP A 66 -9.56 9.82 -14.78
CA ASP A 66 -9.34 10.39 -13.45
C ASP A 66 -9.04 9.32 -12.41
N GLY A 67 -9.77 8.21 -12.46
CA GLY A 67 -9.49 7.02 -11.63
C GLY A 67 -8.12 6.42 -11.91
N MET A 68 -7.71 6.37 -13.19
CA MET A 68 -6.37 5.90 -13.57
C MET A 68 -5.28 6.87 -13.13
N ARG A 69 -5.49 8.19 -13.25
CA ARG A 69 -4.57 9.21 -12.72
C ARG A 69 -4.45 9.14 -11.20
N ARG A 70 -5.55 8.84 -10.50
CA ARG A 70 -5.56 8.69 -9.04
C ARG A 70 -4.61 7.61 -8.57
N LEU A 71 -4.42 6.52 -9.32
CA LEU A 71 -3.55 5.39 -8.97
C LEU A 71 -2.03 5.72 -8.94
N SER A 72 -1.64 6.98 -8.71
CA SER A 72 -0.24 7.45 -8.73
C SER A 72 0.69 6.75 -7.75
N ILE A 73 0.20 6.08 -6.69
CA ILE A 73 1.02 5.24 -5.80
C ILE A 73 1.02 3.79 -6.32
N ALA A 74 -0.15 3.22 -6.59
CA ALA A 74 -0.29 1.81 -6.93
C ALA A 74 0.11 1.47 -8.38
N ARG A 75 0.20 2.45 -9.28
CA ARG A 75 0.47 2.24 -10.72
C ARG A 75 1.75 1.46 -11.02
N GLN A 76 2.73 1.48 -10.11
CA GLN A 76 3.97 0.69 -10.26
C GLN A 76 3.81 -0.81 -9.98
N ILE A 77 2.64 -1.25 -9.51
CA ILE A 77 2.32 -2.66 -9.34
C ILE A 77 2.00 -3.22 -10.74
N ARG A 78 2.92 -4.03 -11.29
CA ARG A 78 2.91 -4.51 -12.68
C ARG A 78 1.52 -5.01 -13.17
N PRO A 79 0.75 -5.82 -12.43
CA PRO A 79 -0.60 -6.22 -12.81
C PRO A 79 -1.56 -5.08 -13.19
N LEU A 80 -1.38 -3.92 -12.59
CA LEU A 80 -2.25 -2.76 -12.76
C LEU A 80 -1.95 -1.97 -14.03
N GLU A 81 -0.82 -2.22 -14.70
CA GLU A 81 -0.47 -1.51 -15.95
C GLU A 81 -1.46 -1.82 -17.09
N SER A 82 -2.07 -3.00 -17.06
CA SER A 82 -2.97 -3.50 -18.11
C SER A 82 -4.44 -3.09 -17.93
N ILE A 83 -4.85 -2.60 -16.75
CA ILE A 83 -6.26 -2.29 -16.47
C ILE A 83 -6.78 -1.11 -17.30
N GLY A 84 -5.89 -0.25 -17.81
CA GLY A 84 -6.26 0.90 -18.66
C GLY A 84 -6.90 0.50 -19.99
N SER A 85 -6.81 -0.77 -20.39
CA SER A 85 -7.49 -1.31 -21.57
C SER A 85 -8.91 -1.85 -21.28
N GLY A 86 -9.38 -1.71 -20.05
CA GLY A 86 -10.70 -2.16 -19.58
C GLY A 86 -10.64 -3.43 -18.73
N LEU A 87 -11.51 -3.50 -17.71
CA LEU A 87 -11.51 -4.59 -16.73
C LEU A 87 -11.97 -5.94 -17.27
N GLN A 88 -12.80 -5.94 -18.33
CA GLN A 88 -13.21 -7.18 -18.98
C GLN A 88 -12.03 -7.84 -19.70
N SER A 89 -11.35 -7.12 -20.60
CA SER A 89 -10.15 -7.63 -21.28
C SER A 89 -9.08 -8.04 -20.27
N TRP A 90 -8.88 -7.21 -19.23
CA TRP A 90 -7.98 -7.56 -18.13
C TRP A 90 -8.35 -8.90 -17.50
N SER A 91 -9.63 -9.12 -17.15
CA SER A 91 -10.08 -10.35 -16.49
C SER A 91 -9.94 -11.59 -17.38
N GLU A 92 -10.24 -11.43 -18.67
CA GLU A 92 -10.08 -12.47 -19.69
C GLU A 92 -8.61 -12.89 -19.84
N ASN A 93 -7.67 -11.94 -19.83
CA ASN A 93 -6.23 -12.22 -19.89
C ASN A 93 -5.67 -12.74 -18.55
N ALA A 94 -6.08 -12.12 -17.43
CA ALA A 94 -5.69 -12.49 -16.08
C ALA A 94 -6.16 -13.90 -15.69
N LYS A 95 -7.22 -14.41 -16.33
CA LYS A 95 -7.90 -15.67 -15.97
C LYS A 95 -8.53 -15.63 -14.58
N VAL A 96 -8.85 -14.44 -14.10
CA VAL A 96 -9.58 -14.19 -12.84
C VAL A 96 -10.37 -12.89 -12.99
N PRO A 97 -11.65 -12.84 -12.56
CA PRO A 97 -12.40 -11.58 -12.52
C PRO A 97 -11.68 -10.55 -11.63
N PHE A 98 -11.65 -9.29 -12.05
CA PHE A 98 -11.00 -8.24 -11.25
C PHE A 98 -11.60 -8.13 -9.83
N ASP A 99 -12.92 -8.30 -9.69
CA ASP A 99 -13.63 -8.26 -8.39
C ASP A 99 -13.39 -9.52 -7.51
N GLU A 100 -12.71 -10.54 -8.02
CA GLU A 100 -12.21 -11.67 -7.20
C GLU A 100 -10.87 -11.36 -6.52
N VAL A 101 -10.20 -10.28 -6.94
CA VAL A 101 -9.01 -9.75 -6.28
C VAL A 101 -9.43 -8.81 -5.16
N ALA A 102 -8.93 -9.07 -3.95
CA ALA A 102 -9.15 -8.24 -2.78
C ALA A 102 -8.17 -7.05 -2.74
N PHE A 103 -6.91 -7.31 -3.07
CA PHE A 103 -5.88 -6.28 -3.12
C PHE A 103 -4.77 -6.60 -4.12
N PHE A 104 -4.10 -5.56 -4.54
CA PHE A 104 -2.75 -5.67 -5.09
C PHE A 104 -1.77 -5.01 -4.14
N ALA A 105 -0.57 -5.58 -4.03
CA ALA A 105 0.51 -4.93 -3.34
C ALA A 105 1.82 -5.23 -4.06
N GLY A 106 2.85 -4.40 -3.88
CA GLY A 106 4.11 -4.62 -4.57
C GLY A 106 5.25 -3.81 -3.98
N PHE A 107 6.47 -4.21 -4.33
CA PHE A 107 7.71 -3.58 -3.90
C PHE A 107 8.82 -3.82 -4.92
N GLY A 108 9.92 -3.09 -4.75
CA GLY A 108 11.04 -3.10 -5.69
C GLY A 108 10.75 -2.27 -6.93
N ARG A 109 11.70 -2.27 -7.87
CA ARG A 109 11.65 -1.44 -9.08
C ARG A 109 11.66 -2.32 -10.32
N ALA A 110 10.96 -1.86 -11.36
CA ALA A 110 11.05 -2.50 -12.67
C ALA A 110 12.51 -2.61 -13.13
N PRO A 111 12.91 -3.72 -13.77
CA PRO A 111 12.08 -4.88 -14.15
C PRO A 111 11.97 -5.98 -13.07
N ALA A 112 12.52 -5.76 -11.88
CA ALA A 112 12.58 -6.74 -10.78
C ALA A 112 11.53 -6.50 -9.67
N ASN A 113 10.47 -5.75 -9.97
CA ASN A 113 9.40 -5.50 -9.01
C ASN A 113 8.60 -6.78 -8.76
N ILE A 114 8.22 -6.98 -7.50
CA ILE A 114 7.41 -8.10 -7.04
C ILE A 114 5.98 -7.60 -6.83
N SER A 115 5.01 -8.38 -7.26
CA SER A 115 3.59 -8.10 -7.06
C SER A 115 2.92 -9.23 -6.29
N TYR A 116 2.08 -8.88 -5.33
CA TYR A 116 1.21 -9.76 -4.57
C TYR A 116 -0.22 -9.53 -5.02
N TRP A 117 -0.87 -10.61 -5.40
CA TRP A 117 -2.28 -10.66 -5.77
C TRP A 117 -3.05 -11.27 -4.61
N GLY A 118 -3.73 -10.44 -3.81
CA GLY A 118 -4.58 -10.92 -2.73
C GLY A 118 -5.91 -11.42 -3.27
N LEU A 119 -6.22 -12.69 -3.09
CA LEU A 119 -7.51 -13.27 -3.51
C LEU A 119 -8.40 -13.54 -2.29
N LYS A 120 -9.71 -13.71 -2.54
CA LYS A 120 -10.68 -13.92 -1.46
C LYS A 120 -10.30 -15.07 -0.53
N ASN A 121 -9.82 -16.19 -1.07
CA ASN A 121 -9.48 -17.39 -0.31
C ASN A 121 -8.53 -18.34 -1.07
N LYS A 122 -8.16 -19.45 -0.43
CA LYS A 122 -7.28 -20.49 -0.99
C LYS A 122 -7.85 -21.18 -2.24
N GLU A 123 -9.16 -21.35 -2.29
CA GLU A 123 -9.82 -21.96 -3.44
C GLU A 123 -9.69 -21.08 -4.69
N ALA A 124 -9.86 -19.76 -4.54
CA ALA A 124 -9.65 -18.79 -5.62
C ALA A 124 -8.20 -18.83 -6.15
N VAL A 125 -7.21 -18.94 -5.26
CA VAL A 125 -5.80 -19.13 -5.66
C VAL A 125 -5.64 -20.41 -6.47
N GLY A 126 -6.18 -21.54 -6.00
CA GLY A 126 -6.12 -22.82 -6.71
C GLY A 126 -6.76 -22.77 -8.10
N LYS A 127 -7.93 -22.13 -8.23
CA LYS A 127 -8.64 -21.94 -9.51
C LYS A 127 -7.85 -21.09 -10.49
N LEU A 128 -7.23 -20.00 -10.01
CA LEU A 128 -6.38 -19.16 -10.85
C LEU A 128 -5.17 -19.95 -11.34
N VAL A 129 -4.43 -20.61 -10.44
CA VAL A 129 -3.27 -21.45 -10.81
C VAL A 129 -3.64 -22.53 -11.83
N ALA A 130 -4.77 -23.22 -11.64
CA ALA A 130 -5.26 -24.22 -12.59
C ALA A 130 -5.59 -23.60 -13.96
N SER A 131 -6.10 -22.37 -13.99
CA SER A 131 -6.38 -21.64 -15.24
C SER A 131 -5.10 -21.18 -15.94
N LEU A 132 -4.09 -20.74 -15.19
CA LEU A 132 -2.77 -20.42 -15.73
C LEU A 132 -2.08 -21.65 -16.32
N LYS A 133 -2.17 -22.81 -15.67
CA LYS A 133 -1.61 -24.07 -16.20
C LYS A 133 -2.29 -24.58 -17.48
N ARG A 134 -3.54 -24.16 -17.75
CA ARG A 134 -4.25 -24.49 -18.99
C ARG A 134 -3.85 -23.62 -20.19
N ILE A 135 -3.15 -22.52 -19.94
CA ILE A 135 -2.55 -21.71 -20.99
C ILE A 135 -1.08 -22.14 -21.16
N ASP A 136 -0.12 -21.29 -20.87
CA ASP A 136 1.30 -21.57 -21.10
C ASP A 136 2.17 -21.55 -19.83
N PHE A 137 1.57 -21.58 -18.64
CA PHE A 137 2.34 -21.73 -17.41
C PHE A 137 2.67 -23.19 -17.11
N ALA A 138 3.95 -23.49 -16.93
CA ALA A 138 4.45 -24.80 -16.54
C ALA A 138 5.11 -24.74 -15.15
N ALA A 139 5.23 -25.90 -14.49
CA ALA A 139 5.97 -26.01 -13.24
C ALA A 139 7.45 -25.66 -13.46
N VAL A 140 8.03 -24.96 -12.50
CA VAL A 140 9.47 -24.65 -12.46
C VAL A 140 10.11 -25.51 -11.39
N GLU A 141 11.13 -26.28 -11.75
CA GLU A 141 11.93 -27.01 -10.79
C GLU A 141 12.81 -26.07 -9.96
N GLY A 142 12.97 -26.35 -8.67
CA GLY A 142 13.83 -25.57 -7.77
C GLY A 142 13.31 -25.47 -6.34
N ASP A 143 13.84 -24.52 -5.59
CA ASP A 143 13.68 -24.41 -4.12
C ASP A 143 12.35 -23.79 -3.67
N ALA A 144 11.47 -23.41 -4.61
CA ALA A 144 10.17 -22.81 -4.33
C ALA A 144 9.02 -23.76 -4.79
N PRO A 145 8.52 -24.64 -3.91
CA PRO A 145 7.46 -25.59 -4.27
C PRO A 145 6.21 -24.92 -4.80
N GLY A 146 5.71 -25.41 -5.94
CA GLY A 146 4.50 -24.89 -6.58
C GLY A 146 4.71 -23.68 -7.50
N LEU A 147 5.95 -23.23 -7.68
CA LEU A 147 6.32 -22.20 -8.65
C LEU A 147 5.93 -22.63 -10.07
N ILE A 148 5.27 -21.73 -10.80
CA ILE A 148 4.98 -21.88 -12.22
C ILE A 148 5.49 -20.67 -13.00
N ALA A 149 5.84 -20.85 -14.27
CA ALA A 149 6.25 -19.76 -15.15
C ALA A 149 5.75 -19.98 -16.58
N ASN A 150 5.54 -18.88 -17.29
CA ASN A 150 5.07 -18.90 -18.69
C ASN A 150 6.21 -18.86 -19.73
N ASP A 151 7.47 -18.72 -19.29
CA ASP A 151 8.68 -18.90 -20.09
C ASP A 151 9.91 -18.99 -19.15
N SER A 152 11.10 -19.15 -19.70
CA SER A 152 12.36 -19.06 -18.94
C SER A 152 12.72 -17.61 -18.60
N GLU A 153 13.46 -17.40 -17.51
CA GLU A 153 13.94 -16.07 -17.09
C GLU A 153 14.68 -15.33 -18.22
N GLY A 154 14.37 -14.04 -18.38
CA GLY A 154 15.00 -13.18 -19.38
C GLY A 154 14.55 -13.41 -20.84
N LYS A 155 13.74 -14.44 -21.14
CA LYS A 155 13.27 -14.71 -22.51
C LYS A 155 12.10 -13.82 -22.92
N MET A 156 12.43 -12.66 -23.48
CA MET A 156 11.45 -11.76 -24.09
C MET A 156 10.76 -12.43 -25.29
N ASN A 157 9.43 -12.46 -25.32
CA ASN A 157 8.65 -13.04 -26.41
C ASN A 157 7.73 -11.99 -27.06
N LEU A 158 8.25 -11.28 -28.07
CA LEU A 158 7.51 -10.21 -28.76
C LEU A 158 6.26 -10.70 -29.50
N GLN A 159 6.19 -11.99 -29.88
CA GLN A 159 5.00 -12.56 -30.52
C GLN A 159 3.84 -12.73 -29.51
N LYS A 160 4.18 -12.89 -28.23
CA LYS A 160 3.22 -12.95 -27.11
C LYS A 160 3.17 -11.65 -26.30
N ALA A 161 3.78 -10.57 -26.80
CA ALA A 161 3.69 -9.26 -26.18
C ALA A 161 2.25 -8.76 -26.25
N ASN A 162 1.70 -8.38 -25.10
CA ASN A 162 0.34 -7.89 -25.01
C ASN A 162 0.23 -6.93 -23.83
N GLN A 163 0.00 -5.65 -24.12
CA GLN A 163 -0.18 -4.63 -23.08
C GLN A 163 -1.40 -4.89 -22.18
N GLN A 164 -2.37 -5.66 -22.67
CA GLN A 164 -3.59 -6.03 -21.94
C GLN A 164 -3.40 -7.28 -21.07
N ASP A 165 -2.26 -7.97 -21.17
CA ASP A 165 -1.95 -9.17 -20.42
C ASP A 165 -1.10 -8.85 -19.17
N PRO A 166 -1.65 -8.99 -17.95
CA PRO A 166 -0.90 -8.73 -16.72
C PRO A 166 0.26 -9.72 -16.47
N TRP A 167 0.30 -10.85 -17.19
CA TRP A 167 1.34 -11.87 -17.07
C TRP A 167 2.54 -11.64 -17.97
N ARG A 168 2.37 -10.96 -19.11
CA ARG A 168 3.45 -10.75 -20.09
C ARG A 168 3.77 -9.28 -20.31
N GLY A 169 2.76 -8.42 -20.26
CA GLY A 169 2.89 -7.00 -20.52
C GLY A 169 3.32 -6.70 -21.95
N MET A 170 3.57 -5.41 -22.21
CA MET A 170 3.85 -4.88 -23.56
C MET A 170 5.12 -5.44 -24.22
N MET A 171 6.04 -6.01 -23.44
CA MET A 171 7.30 -6.55 -23.94
C MET A 171 7.29 -8.09 -24.03
N GLY A 172 6.21 -8.76 -23.64
CA GLY A 172 6.17 -10.22 -23.69
C GLY A 172 7.12 -10.88 -22.68
N MET A 173 7.44 -10.19 -21.58
CA MET A 173 8.39 -10.66 -20.57
C MET A 173 7.78 -11.76 -19.72
N PRO A 174 8.55 -12.80 -19.35
CA PRO A 174 8.05 -13.90 -18.55
C PRO A 174 7.52 -13.43 -17.18
N SER A 175 6.60 -14.23 -16.63
CA SER A 175 6.18 -14.14 -15.24
C SER A 175 6.42 -15.46 -14.53
N PHE A 176 6.98 -15.34 -13.34
CA PHE A 176 7.10 -16.40 -12.36
C PHE A 176 6.02 -16.16 -11.31
N VAL A 177 5.28 -17.22 -11.01
CA VAL A 177 4.05 -17.16 -10.22
C VAL A 177 4.11 -18.22 -9.14
N LEU A 178 4.05 -17.80 -7.87
CA LEU A 178 4.05 -18.68 -6.72
C LEU A 178 2.76 -18.52 -5.91
N PRO A 179 1.92 -19.55 -5.81
CA PRO A 179 0.73 -19.49 -4.98
C PRO A 179 1.07 -19.56 -3.49
N LEU A 180 0.40 -18.72 -2.71
CA LEU A 180 0.36 -18.76 -1.24
C LEU A 180 -1.03 -19.21 -0.78
N ASN A 181 -1.34 -19.08 0.51
CA ASN A 181 -2.65 -19.47 1.04
C ASN A 181 -3.80 -18.60 0.52
N ARG A 182 -3.67 -17.27 0.59
CA ARG A 182 -4.72 -16.32 0.12
C ARG A 182 -4.17 -15.27 -0.84
N ALA A 183 -2.98 -15.50 -1.36
CA ALA A 183 -2.34 -14.61 -2.29
C ALA A 183 -1.53 -15.39 -3.32
N LEU A 184 -1.03 -14.68 -4.31
CA LEU A 184 -0.10 -15.17 -5.30
C LEU A 184 1.00 -14.14 -5.50
N ILE A 185 2.25 -14.59 -5.53
CA ILE A 185 3.41 -13.76 -5.84
C ILE A 185 3.63 -13.83 -7.34
N GLN A 186 3.82 -12.68 -7.97
CA GLN A 186 4.28 -12.55 -9.34
C GLN A 186 5.62 -11.81 -9.37
N ALA A 187 6.60 -12.36 -10.09
CA ALA A 187 7.91 -11.78 -10.29
C ALA A 187 8.40 -11.98 -11.74
N SER A 188 9.53 -11.35 -12.09
CA SER A 188 10.22 -11.57 -13.36
C SER A 188 11.23 -12.73 -13.33
N SER A 189 11.51 -13.30 -12.16
CA SER A 189 12.39 -14.47 -12.00
C SER A 189 11.99 -15.37 -10.83
N ALA A 190 12.59 -16.56 -10.77
CA ALA A 190 12.44 -17.49 -9.65
C ALA A 190 13.23 -17.05 -8.40
N LYS A 191 14.17 -16.11 -8.55
CA LYS A 191 15.11 -15.71 -7.51
C LYS A 191 14.37 -15.13 -6.29
N GLY A 192 14.67 -15.68 -5.11
CA GLY A 192 14.11 -15.20 -3.84
C GLY A 192 12.67 -15.63 -3.56
N MET A 193 12.00 -16.35 -4.48
CA MET A 193 10.62 -16.82 -4.30
C MET A 193 10.43 -17.64 -3.02
N GLN A 194 11.41 -18.47 -2.64
CA GLN A 194 11.36 -19.25 -1.41
C GLN A 194 11.30 -18.37 -0.15
N ILE A 195 12.06 -17.28 -0.11
CA ILE A 195 12.06 -16.31 1.00
C ILE A 195 10.73 -15.55 1.01
N LEU A 196 10.26 -15.13 -0.16
CA LEU A 196 8.98 -14.42 -0.30
C LEU A 196 7.77 -15.28 0.10
N ALA A 197 7.87 -16.60 -0.03
CA ALA A 197 6.84 -17.55 0.38
C ALA A 197 6.72 -17.73 1.90
N GLN A 198 7.68 -17.22 2.67
CA GLN A 198 7.76 -17.38 4.13
C GLN A 198 7.44 -16.05 4.80
N PRO A 199 6.16 -15.71 5.00
CA PRO A 199 5.78 -14.39 5.47
C PRO A 199 6.13 -14.12 6.93
N THR A 200 6.68 -15.06 7.70
CA THR A 200 6.91 -14.86 9.14
C THR A 200 8.41 -14.68 9.44
N PRO A 201 8.81 -13.61 10.18
CA PRO A 201 7.98 -12.51 10.63
C PRO A 201 7.49 -11.65 9.45
N SER A 202 6.25 -11.15 9.54
CA SER A 202 5.63 -10.38 8.46
C SER A 202 5.84 -8.89 8.64
N VAL A 203 5.62 -8.12 7.57
CA VAL A 203 5.62 -6.67 7.65
C VAL A 203 4.60 -6.16 8.68
N ALA A 204 3.46 -6.85 8.82
CA ALA A 204 2.44 -6.52 9.82
C ALA A 204 2.85 -6.85 11.27
N ASP A 205 3.86 -7.70 11.47
CA ASP A 205 4.39 -8.06 12.80
C ASP A 205 5.44 -7.05 13.31
N SER A 206 5.91 -6.13 12.45
CA SER A 206 6.79 -5.04 12.85
C SER A 206 6.04 -4.06 13.75
N GLU A 207 6.50 -3.88 15.00
CA GLU A 207 5.92 -2.92 15.94
C GLU A 207 5.89 -1.48 15.39
N ILE A 208 6.91 -1.12 14.60
CA ILE A 208 7.03 0.18 13.94
C ILE A 208 5.93 0.37 12.89
N VAL A 209 5.70 -0.63 12.03
CA VAL A 209 4.63 -0.57 11.03
C VAL A 209 3.25 -0.65 11.68
N ALA A 210 3.11 -1.45 12.74
CA ALA A 210 1.89 -1.55 13.52
C ALA A 210 1.49 -0.21 14.16
N ALA A 211 2.46 0.57 14.65
CA ALA A 211 2.21 1.93 15.16
C ALA A 211 1.68 2.85 14.04
N SER A 212 2.30 2.84 12.85
CA SER A 212 1.81 3.59 11.70
C SER A 212 0.41 3.15 11.25
N LEU A 213 0.10 1.85 11.27
CA LEU A 213 -1.25 1.32 10.99
C LEU A 213 -2.28 1.79 12.03
N ALA A 214 -1.92 1.83 13.31
CA ALA A 214 -2.80 2.34 14.37
C ALA A 214 -3.14 3.82 14.16
N GLY A 215 -2.15 4.64 13.80
CA GLY A 215 -2.39 6.03 13.42
C GLY A 215 -3.26 6.17 12.16
N LEU A 216 -3.06 5.31 11.17
CA LEU A 216 -3.86 5.32 9.94
C LEU A 216 -5.32 4.97 10.21
N LYS A 217 -5.59 4.03 11.12
CA LYS A 217 -6.93 3.66 11.57
C LYS A 217 -7.70 4.85 12.18
N GLU A 218 -7.01 5.70 12.93
CA GLU A 218 -7.60 6.94 13.46
C GLU A 218 -7.82 7.98 12.34
N GLY A 219 -6.86 8.11 11.43
CA GLY A 219 -6.95 9.05 10.30
C GLY A 219 -8.02 8.72 9.28
N VAL A 220 -8.37 7.43 9.13
CA VAL A 220 -9.43 6.91 8.24
C VAL A 220 -10.48 6.16 9.09
N PRO A 221 -11.46 6.86 9.69
CA PRO A 221 -12.44 6.21 10.57
C PRO A 221 -13.29 5.18 9.82
N ALA A 222 -13.46 3.98 10.39
CA ALA A 222 -14.13 2.84 9.75
C ALA A 222 -15.57 3.11 9.30
N ASP A 223 -16.30 3.96 10.01
CA ASP A 223 -17.72 4.26 9.77
C ASP A 223 -17.95 5.15 8.55
N ARG A 224 -16.91 5.85 8.08
CA ARG A 224 -17.04 6.88 7.05
C ARG A 224 -15.81 7.00 6.16
N GLY A 225 -14.89 6.04 6.22
CA GLY A 225 -13.60 6.12 5.59
C GLY A 225 -13.14 4.78 5.00
N GLN A 226 -12.46 4.86 3.86
CA GLN A 226 -11.84 3.71 3.20
C GLN A 226 -10.49 4.11 2.60
N ILE A 227 -9.51 3.21 2.67
CA ILE A 227 -8.22 3.37 2.00
C ILE A 227 -8.36 2.85 0.58
N VAL A 228 -8.00 3.66 -0.40
CA VAL A 228 -7.99 3.26 -1.81
C VAL A 228 -6.63 2.64 -2.14
N GLN A 229 -5.55 3.31 -1.79
CA GLN A 229 -4.18 2.85 -2.01
C GLN A 229 -3.28 3.43 -0.91
N ALA A 230 -2.14 2.80 -0.70
CA ALA A 230 -1.19 3.23 0.32
C ALA A 230 0.23 2.89 -0.06
N ALA A 231 1.19 3.61 0.53
CA ALA A 231 2.60 3.28 0.54
C ALA A 231 3.10 3.16 1.97
N VAL A 232 3.81 2.08 2.29
CA VAL A 232 4.71 2.05 3.45
C VAL A 232 5.96 2.83 3.05
N ILE A 233 6.26 3.89 3.81
CA ILE A 233 7.32 4.83 3.49
C ILE A 233 8.47 4.75 4.50
N SER A 234 9.69 4.92 4.00
CA SER A 234 10.90 4.99 4.82
C SER A 234 11.30 6.44 5.09
N PRO A 235 12.13 6.70 6.13
CA PRO A 235 12.65 8.04 6.43
C PRO A 235 13.39 8.70 5.26
N ILE A 236 13.89 7.92 4.30
CA ILE A 236 14.52 8.40 3.07
C ILE A 236 13.62 9.40 2.33
N MET A 237 12.31 9.23 2.37
CA MET A 237 11.35 10.17 1.76
C MET A 237 11.49 11.60 2.31
N GLY A 238 11.96 11.74 3.55
CA GLY A 238 12.19 13.02 4.21
C GLY A 238 13.63 13.52 4.20
N LEU A 239 14.60 12.69 3.78
CA LEU A 239 16.00 13.07 3.77
C LEU A 239 16.32 13.84 2.49
N ALA A 240 16.41 15.17 2.58
CA ALA A 240 16.87 16.00 1.47
C ALA A 240 18.39 15.83 1.26
N THR A 241 18.88 15.84 0.01
CA THR A 241 20.32 15.90 -0.40
C THR A 241 21.28 14.83 0.14
N VAL A 242 20.87 14.01 1.10
CA VAL A 242 21.68 12.92 1.61
C VAL A 242 21.58 11.74 0.65
N ASP A 243 22.73 11.28 0.16
CA ASP A 243 22.83 10.05 -0.62
C ASP A 243 22.20 8.89 0.17
N PRO A 244 21.08 8.29 -0.29
CA PRO A 244 20.41 7.19 0.41
C PRO A 244 21.36 6.02 0.68
N ALA A 245 22.36 5.83 -0.19
CA ALA A 245 23.39 4.84 0.01
C ALA A 245 24.27 5.20 1.22
N LYS A 246 24.63 6.46 1.45
CA LYS A 246 25.43 6.83 2.64
C LYS A 246 24.69 6.67 3.98
N VAL A 247 23.36 6.66 3.96
CA VAL A 247 22.51 6.43 5.15
C VAL A 247 22.27 4.94 5.40
N LEU A 248 22.28 4.12 4.33
CA LEU A 248 21.83 2.72 4.36
C LEU A 248 22.90 1.69 3.94
N LEU A 249 24.09 2.12 3.51
CA LEU A 249 25.24 1.25 3.20
C LEU A 249 25.93 0.67 4.43
N SER A 250 25.42 0.90 5.65
CA SER A 250 25.70 -0.01 6.76
C SER A 250 24.89 -1.29 6.53
N THR A 251 25.38 -2.12 5.62
CA THR A 251 24.86 -3.44 5.30
C THR A 251 24.47 -4.20 6.57
N SER A 252 23.17 -4.48 6.72
CA SER A 252 22.57 -5.66 7.38
C SER A 252 23.02 -6.08 8.79
N VAL A 253 23.79 -5.31 9.57
CA VAL A 253 24.24 -5.77 10.91
C VAL A 253 24.04 -4.76 12.05
N ASP A 254 23.84 -3.46 11.82
CA ASP A 254 23.69 -2.54 12.97
C ASP A 254 22.66 -1.43 12.76
N ALA A 255 21.44 -1.68 13.24
CA ALA A 255 20.38 -0.68 13.38
C ALA A 255 20.84 0.53 14.23
N ASP A 256 21.80 0.33 15.14
CA ASP A 256 22.36 1.39 15.97
C ASP A 256 23.26 2.36 15.18
N ILE A 257 23.97 1.89 14.14
CA ILE A 257 24.78 2.76 13.27
C ILE A 257 23.88 3.58 12.33
N ALA A 258 22.83 2.96 11.76
CA ALA A 258 21.83 3.69 10.98
C ALA A 258 21.12 4.76 11.84
N LYS A 259 20.83 4.44 13.11
CA LYS A 259 20.27 5.37 14.10
C LYS A 259 21.24 6.49 14.47
N GLN A 260 22.54 6.21 14.61
CA GLN A 260 23.57 7.24 14.84
C GLN A 260 23.76 8.15 13.64
N ASN A 261 23.75 7.62 12.41
CA ASN A 261 23.84 8.43 11.19
C ASN A 261 22.61 9.32 10.99
N LEU A 262 21.41 8.79 11.29
CA LEU A 262 20.18 9.58 11.31
C LEU A 262 20.23 10.65 12.40
N LYS A 263 20.74 10.33 13.60
CA LYS A 263 20.92 11.28 14.71
C LYS A 263 21.89 12.40 14.32
N ALA A 264 23.03 12.08 13.70
CA ALA A 264 24.00 13.07 13.22
C ALA A 264 23.44 13.97 12.10
N ALA A 265 22.62 13.43 11.20
CA ALA A 265 21.93 14.21 10.16
C ALA A 265 20.83 15.14 10.72
N VAL A 266 20.24 14.76 11.87
CA VAL A 266 19.16 15.50 12.55
C VAL A 266 19.70 16.57 13.51
N GLU A 267 20.78 16.29 14.25
CA GLU A 267 21.36 17.20 15.25
C GLU A 267 21.93 18.50 14.65
N ALA A 268 22.20 18.54 13.34
CA ALA A 268 22.64 19.75 12.66
C ALA A 268 21.52 20.77 12.37
N ASN A 269 20.23 20.42 12.52
CA ASN A 269 19.14 21.11 11.82
C ASN A 269 17.92 21.43 12.72
N ARG A 270 17.46 22.70 12.70
CA ARG A 270 16.32 23.19 13.50
C ARG A 270 15.00 23.36 12.72
N LYS A 271 14.96 23.04 11.43
CA LYS A 271 13.77 23.16 10.56
C LYS A 271 13.40 21.79 10.00
N GLY A 272 12.10 21.51 9.85
CA GLY A 272 11.55 20.22 9.40
C GLY A 272 10.84 19.46 10.53
N ILE A 273 10.53 18.19 10.27
CA ILE A 273 9.94 17.26 11.25
C ILE A 273 11.02 16.42 11.95
N PRO A 274 10.76 15.90 13.16
CA PRO A 274 11.64 14.91 13.77
C PRO A 274 11.76 13.64 12.91
N PRO A 275 12.87 12.89 13.00
CA PRO A 275 13.04 11.62 12.32
C PRO A 275 11.98 10.60 12.78
N TYR A 276 11.28 9.99 11.84
CA TYR A 276 10.35 8.89 12.10
C TYR A 276 11.03 7.54 11.83
N PHE A 277 10.46 6.44 12.34
CA PHE A 277 10.98 5.09 12.10
C PHE A 277 10.44 4.46 10.81
N SER A 278 9.16 4.69 10.53
CA SER A 278 8.46 4.31 9.29
C SER A 278 7.19 5.14 9.20
N GLY A 279 6.57 5.20 8.03
CA GLY A 279 5.27 5.83 7.87
C GLY A 279 4.36 5.08 6.90
N ILE A 280 3.11 5.52 6.83
CA ILE A 280 2.18 5.16 5.78
C ILE A 280 1.62 6.45 5.17
N LEU A 281 1.76 6.58 3.85
CA LEU A 281 1.07 7.57 3.03
C LEU A 281 -0.12 6.89 2.36
N ALA A 282 -1.34 7.30 2.69
CA ALA A 282 -2.56 6.69 2.16
C ALA A 282 -3.41 7.70 1.39
N ASP A 283 -3.90 7.27 0.23
CA ASP A 283 -5.03 7.86 -0.45
C ASP A 283 -6.31 7.22 0.10
N ALA A 284 -7.25 8.05 0.53
CA ALA A 284 -8.47 7.61 1.16
C ALA A 284 -9.68 8.38 0.62
N GLN A 285 -10.86 7.79 0.82
CA GLN A 285 -12.12 8.54 0.86
C GLN A 285 -12.53 8.68 2.32
N VAL A 286 -12.82 9.91 2.78
CA VAL A 286 -13.33 10.17 4.14
C VAL A 286 -14.55 11.07 4.02
N ASN A 287 -15.69 10.63 4.54
CA ASN A 287 -17.00 11.28 4.35
C ASN A 287 -17.32 11.52 2.87
N LYS A 288 -16.99 10.54 2.00
CA LYS A 288 -17.11 10.61 0.53
C LYS A 288 -16.24 11.69 -0.14
N LEU A 289 -15.34 12.33 0.59
CA LEU A 289 -14.39 13.31 0.05
C LEU A 289 -13.01 12.67 -0.12
N PRO A 290 -12.28 12.98 -1.22
CA PRO A 290 -10.88 12.60 -1.37
C PRO A 290 -10.02 13.13 -0.23
N ALA A 291 -9.15 12.27 0.29
CA ALA A 291 -8.25 12.62 1.38
C ALA A 291 -6.88 11.97 1.18
N VAL A 292 -5.86 12.61 1.74
CA VAL A 292 -4.56 12.00 2.00
C VAL A 292 -4.37 11.91 3.51
N VAL A 293 -3.94 10.74 3.98
CA VAL A 293 -3.58 10.51 5.38
C VAL A 293 -2.12 10.09 5.45
N ILE A 294 -1.36 10.79 6.29
CA ILE A 294 0.02 10.50 6.61
C ILE A 294 0.04 10.03 8.06
N SER A 295 0.57 8.84 8.30
CA SER A 295 0.76 8.27 9.65
C SER A 295 2.22 7.89 9.84
N LEU A 296 2.93 8.53 10.76
CA LEU A 296 4.37 8.32 10.98
C LEU A 296 4.64 7.81 12.39
N ALA A 297 5.43 6.74 12.53
CA ALA A 297 5.77 6.15 13.82
C ALA A 297 6.99 6.84 14.48
N TYR A 298 6.84 7.16 15.77
CA TYR A 298 7.83 7.80 16.63
C TYR A 298 7.99 7.05 17.96
N ALA A 299 9.09 7.35 18.65
CA ALA A 299 9.38 6.78 19.96
C ALA A 299 8.36 7.17 21.04
N ASP A 300 7.76 8.36 20.94
CA ASP A 300 6.86 8.91 21.94
C ASP A 300 5.90 9.95 21.34
N CYS A 301 4.85 10.29 22.09
CA CYS A 301 3.81 11.20 21.61
C CYS A 301 4.22 12.69 21.61
N ALA A 302 5.21 13.10 22.39
CA ALA A 302 5.72 14.46 22.33
C ALA A 302 6.44 14.70 21.00
N THR A 303 7.31 13.77 20.60
CA THR A 303 7.99 13.78 19.29
C THR A 303 6.97 13.67 18.14
N ALA A 304 5.98 12.77 18.25
CA ALA A 304 4.92 12.66 17.26
C ALA A 304 4.11 13.97 17.12
N ARG A 305 3.88 14.68 18.23
CA ARG A 305 3.17 15.96 18.20
C ARG A 305 3.94 17.04 17.46
N GLN A 306 5.26 17.13 17.67
CA GLN A 306 6.12 18.03 16.91
C GLN A 306 6.04 17.76 15.41
N ALA A 307 6.00 16.48 15.01
CA ALA A 307 5.83 16.10 13.62
C ALA A 307 4.47 16.53 13.05
N VAL A 308 3.37 16.34 13.79
CA VAL A 308 2.04 16.83 13.37
C VAL A 308 2.07 18.34 13.08
N ASP A 309 2.63 19.12 14.01
CA ASP A 309 2.67 20.57 13.88
C ASP A 309 3.60 21.00 12.73
N GLY A 310 4.74 20.32 12.56
CA GLY A 310 5.68 20.52 11.44
C GLY A 310 5.08 20.21 10.07
N ILE A 311 4.41 19.08 9.89
CA ILE A 311 3.75 18.71 8.63
C ILE A 311 2.65 19.72 8.30
N ARG A 312 1.85 20.15 9.30
CA ARG A 312 0.79 21.15 9.08
C ARG A 312 1.36 22.52 8.69
N ALA A 313 2.49 22.92 9.27
CA ALA A 313 3.18 24.15 8.89
C ALA A 313 3.73 24.05 7.46
N ALA A 314 4.41 22.95 7.13
CA ALA A 314 4.94 22.69 5.79
C ALA A 314 3.81 22.66 4.75
N TRP A 315 2.66 22.06 5.07
CA TRP A 315 1.51 22.01 4.17
C TRP A 315 1.05 23.39 3.71
N LYS A 316 0.92 24.34 4.65
CA LYS A 316 0.53 25.72 4.35
C LYS A 316 1.54 26.44 3.46
N GLN A 317 2.81 26.04 3.51
CA GLN A 317 3.88 26.70 2.78
C GLN A 317 4.10 26.12 1.38
N SER A 318 3.97 24.79 1.22
CA SER A 318 4.41 24.10 0.00
C SER A 318 3.28 23.50 -0.85
N MET A 319 2.06 23.37 -0.32
CA MET A 319 0.96 22.67 -1.02
C MET A 319 -0.03 23.65 -1.66
N ALA A 320 0.47 24.59 -2.47
CA ALA A 320 -0.36 25.60 -3.14
C ALA A 320 -1.48 24.97 -4.00
N GLY A 321 -1.21 23.86 -4.69
CA GLY A 321 -2.20 23.12 -5.50
C GLY A 321 -3.29 22.40 -4.68
N ALA A 322 -3.15 22.37 -3.35
CA ALA A 322 -4.11 21.77 -2.42
C ALA A 322 -4.36 22.68 -1.20
N GLN A 323 -4.29 24.00 -1.39
CA GLN A 323 -4.43 24.99 -0.31
C GLN A 323 -5.82 24.98 0.35
N ASP A 324 -6.87 24.65 -0.41
CA ASP A 324 -8.25 24.59 0.07
C ASP A 324 -8.57 23.27 0.81
N ALA A 325 -7.59 22.36 0.89
CA ALA A 325 -7.77 21.12 1.64
C ALA A 325 -7.85 21.42 3.14
N LYS A 326 -8.83 20.80 3.81
CA LYS A 326 -8.94 20.85 5.27
C LYS A 326 -7.87 19.96 5.89
N VAL A 327 -6.87 20.56 6.53
CA VAL A 327 -5.76 19.85 7.20
C VAL A 327 -5.99 19.74 8.71
N THR A 328 -6.06 18.51 9.19
CA THR A 328 -6.18 18.16 10.62
C THR A 328 -5.04 17.26 11.05
N GLY A 329 -4.69 17.26 12.33
CA GLY A 329 -3.69 16.34 12.84
C GLY A 329 -3.86 16.00 14.31
N THR A 330 -3.44 14.79 14.67
CA THR A 330 -3.53 14.21 16.01
C THR A 330 -2.37 13.23 16.24
N THR A 331 -2.20 12.79 17.48
CA THR A 331 -1.25 11.74 17.85
C THR A 331 -1.99 10.53 18.38
N VAL A 332 -1.53 9.33 18.06
CA VAL A 332 -2.14 8.08 18.50
C VAL A 332 -1.11 7.22 19.21
N GLN A 333 -1.34 6.92 20.48
CA GLN A 333 -0.47 6.01 21.23
C GLN A 333 -0.71 4.56 20.76
N ALA A 334 0.37 3.84 20.45
CA ALA A 334 0.35 2.47 19.97
C ALA A 334 1.40 1.64 20.70
N GLY A 335 0.99 1.03 21.82
CA GLY A 335 1.92 0.34 22.72
C GLY A 335 2.94 1.32 23.30
N LYS A 336 4.24 1.05 23.06
CA LYS A 336 5.36 1.90 23.50
C LYS A 336 5.70 3.02 22.51
N LEU A 337 5.12 2.99 21.31
CA LEU A 337 5.36 3.98 20.25
C LEU A 337 4.17 4.94 20.15
N CYS A 338 4.34 6.00 19.36
CA CYS A 338 3.26 6.92 19.04
C CYS A 338 3.26 7.26 17.55
N ALA A 339 2.08 7.35 16.95
CA ALA A 339 1.91 7.76 15.57
C ALA A 339 1.54 9.24 15.47
N ALA A 340 2.23 10.00 14.64
CA ALA A 340 1.81 11.32 14.18
C ALA A 340 0.86 11.13 12.99
N VAL A 341 -0.37 11.63 13.09
CA VAL A 341 -1.39 11.46 12.06
C VAL A 341 -1.78 12.82 11.52
N VAL A 342 -1.63 13.02 10.21
CA VAL A 342 -2.09 14.22 9.50
C VAL A 342 -3.01 13.80 8.36
N ARG A 343 -4.22 14.36 8.35
CA ARG A 343 -5.20 14.17 7.26
C ARG A 343 -5.46 15.50 6.57
N ALA A 344 -5.29 15.51 5.25
CA ALA A 344 -5.74 16.58 4.37
C ALA A 344 -6.93 16.08 3.56
N THR A 345 -8.09 16.75 3.66
CA THR A 345 -9.32 16.37 2.96
C THR A 345 -9.68 17.44 1.92
N ALA A 346 -9.93 17.03 0.69
CA ALA A 346 -10.39 17.92 -0.38
C ALA A 346 -11.73 18.59 0.01
N PRO A 347 -11.98 19.83 -0.44
CA PRO A 347 -13.23 20.54 -0.13
C PRO A 347 -14.44 19.92 -0.83
N LYS A 348 -14.23 19.19 -1.93
CA LYS A 348 -15.26 18.55 -2.76
C LYS A 348 -14.72 17.32 -3.48
N ALA A 349 -15.63 16.55 -4.06
CA ALA A 349 -15.36 15.40 -4.91
C ALA A 349 -16.04 15.64 -6.28
N ASP A 350 -15.27 16.09 -7.27
CA ASP A 350 -15.80 16.40 -8.61
C ASP A 350 -15.81 15.16 -9.52
N ASP A 351 -14.80 14.32 -9.40
CA ASP A 351 -14.58 13.11 -10.19
C ASP A 351 -14.00 11.99 -9.29
N ALA A 352 -13.62 10.87 -9.89
CA ALA A 352 -13.01 9.74 -9.18
C ALA A 352 -11.57 10.02 -8.69
N GLY A 353 -10.97 11.12 -9.12
CA GLY A 353 -9.64 11.59 -8.77
C GLY A 353 -9.47 12.00 -7.31
N ASN A 354 -8.22 12.31 -6.96
CA ASN A 354 -7.88 12.91 -5.67
C ASN A 354 -6.91 14.08 -5.90
N PRO A 355 -7.39 15.34 -5.90
CA PRO A 355 -6.53 16.50 -6.15
C PRO A 355 -5.46 16.69 -5.07
N VAL A 356 -5.76 16.28 -3.83
CA VAL A 356 -4.81 16.35 -2.71
C VAL A 356 -3.65 15.37 -2.95
N LEU A 357 -3.96 14.13 -3.33
CA LEU A 357 -2.95 13.14 -3.68
C LEU A 357 -2.14 13.56 -4.91
N ALA A 358 -2.81 14.09 -5.92
CA ALA A 358 -2.15 14.55 -7.14
C ALA A 358 -1.07 15.60 -6.82
N GLU A 359 -1.37 16.59 -5.97
CA GLU A 359 -0.38 17.59 -5.54
C GLU A 359 0.77 16.95 -4.74
N VAL A 360 0.46 16.08 -3.78
CA VAL A 360 1.47 15.33 -2.99
C VAL A 360 2.43 14.58 -3.91
N MET A 361 1.89 13.83 -4.87
CA MET A 361 2.68 13.00 -5.77
C MET A 361 3.42 13.82 -6.82
N ASN A 362 2.83 14.92 -7.31
CA ASN A 362 3.52 15.84 -8.22
C ASN A 362 4.77 16.44 -7.57
N ARG A 363 4.67 16.89 -6.31
CA ARG A 363 5.81 17.40 -5.54
C ARG A 363 6.88 16.32 -5.35
N TYR A 364 6.45 15.10 -5.00
CA TYR A 364 7.35 13.96 -4.85
C TYR A 364 8.12 13.65 -6.15
N MET A 365 7.41 13.55 -7.27
CA MET A 365 8.01 13.26 -8.58
C MET A 365 8.95 14.37 -9.06
N ARG A 366 8.65 15.63 -8.72
CA ARG A 366 9.50 16.79 -9.01
C ARG A 366 10.69 16.97 -8.05
N ARG A 367 10.83 16.09 -7.04
CA ARG A 367 11.83 16.22 -5.96
C ARG A 367 11.69 17.52 -5.16
N GLU A 368 10.47 18.04 -5.07
CA GLU A 368 10.10 19.25 -4.31
C GLU A 368 9.28 18.88 -3.06
N PHE A 369 9.31 17.62 -2.64
CA PHE A 369 8.50 17.12 -1.53
C PHE A 369 9.12 17.45 -0.18
N THR A 370 8.67 18.56 0.40
CA THR A 370 9.17 19.05 1.70
C THR A 370 8.27 18.74 2.89
N LEU A 371 7.08 18.15 2.65
CA LEU A 371 6.12 17.86 3.73
C LEU A 371 6.70 16.99 4.85
N LEU A 372 7.53 16.02 4.47
CA LEU A 372 8.13 15.07 5.40
C LEU A 372 9.61 15.35 5.65
N GLN A 373 10.09 16.56 5.32
CA GLN A 373 11.51 16.87 5.38
C GLN A 373 12.05 16.73 6.81
N ILE A 374 13.02 15.84 6.99
CA ILE A 374 13.67 15.54 8.27
C ILE A 374 14.95 16.36 8.36
N GLY A 375 14.92 17.42 9.16
CA GLY A 375 16.04 18.36 9.21
C GLY A 375 16.28 19.07 7.86
N THR A 376 16.66 20.33 7.89
CA THR A 376 17.16 21.01 6.69
C THR A 376 18.53 21.58 6.99
N ALA A 377 19.53 21.24 6.17
CA ALA A 377 20.73 22.08 6.10
C ALA A 377 20.30 23.51 5.73
N PRO A 378 20.88 24.55 6.36
CA PRO A 378 20.59 25.95 6.04
C PRO A 378 20.83 26.31 4.57
#